data_AF-A0A2U0S1H6-F1
#
_entry.id   AF-A0A2U0S1H6-F1
#
_cell.length_a   1.000
_cell.length_b   1.000
_cell.length_c   1.000
_cell.angle_alpha   90.00
_cell.angle_beta   90.00
_cell.angle_gamma   90.00
#
_symmetry.space_group_name_H-M   'P 1'
#
loop_
_entity.id
_entity.type
_entity.pdbx_description
1 polymer ?
#
loop_
_entity_poly.entity_id
_entity_poly.type
_entity_poly.pdbx_seq_one_letter_code
_entity_poly.pdbx_strand_id
1 'polypeptide(L)'
;MKKPALIIVLCFALFMCTINQTVKAQSSSLEDDLVLDFSETQFSFNDPMDMWFIFKFKATNTGTNNLRIQYFKYCTANPGRVPVGSPQAATPLAPGESMWFKILLTEQECAYEPNTIQTINRTVYLEFFDENTNWEDPNNRFSVTKDIQIDVFNRITLEGPVNIQGVTLDEYGTPIPNVELDIGGYGGKVPIRSDDNGQFSYSVIESPTYFLIAQKEGYNGAYMEI
;
A
#
# COMPACT_ATOMS: atom_id res chain seq x y z
N MET A 1 11.26 -45.68 -19.87
CA MET A 1 9.82 -45.93 -19.62
C MET A 1 9.11 -44.60 -19.44
N LYS A 2 8.22 -44.22 -20.36
CA LYS A 2 7.45 -42.96 -20.31
C LYS A 2 6.25 -43.14 -19.37
N LYS A 3 6.04 -42.20 -18.45
CA LYS A 3 4.86 -42.17 -17.58
C LYS A 3 3.63 -41.71 -18.39
N PRO A 4 2.43 -42.26 -18.14
CA PRO A 4 1.23 -41.87 -18.87
C PRO A 4 0.70 -40.51 -18.39
N ALA A 5 0.12 -39.74 -19.31
CA ALA A 5 -0.58 -38.49 -19.02
C ALA A 5 -2.08 -38.75 -18.84
N LEU A 6 -2.67 -38.07 -17.86
CA LEU A 6 -4.11 -38.04 -17.60
C LEU A 6 -4.76 -37.00 -18.51
N ILE A 7 -5.75 -37.38 -19.31
CA ILE A 7 -6.56 -36.45 -20.12
C ILE A 7 -7.94 -36.37 -19.49
N ILE A 8 -8.38 -35.14 -19.17
CA ILE A 8 -9.76 -34.83 -18.80
C ILE A 8 -10.40 -34.17 -20.01
N VAL A 9 -11.47 -34.79 -20.54
CA VAL A 9 -12.32 -34.19 -21.58
C VAL A 9 -13.56 -33.63 -20.89
N LEU A 10 -13.70 -32.31 -20.90
CA LEU A 10 -14.90 -31.61 -20.45
C LEU A 10 -15.75 -31.25 -21.68
N CYS A 11 -16.92 -31.88 -21.80
CA CYS A 11 -17.97 -31.46 -22.73
C CYS A 11 -18.62 -30.18 -22.18
N PHE A 12 -18.31 -29.04 -22.78
CA PHE A 12 -19.11 -27.83 -22.58
C PHE A 12 -20.32 -27.89 -23.52
N ALA A 13 -21.51 -28.03 -22.94
CA ALA A 13 -22.76 -27.75 -23.64
C ALA A 13 -22.81 -26.25 -23.93
N LEU A 14 -23.02 -25.90 -25.21
CA LEU A 14 -23.34 -24.55 -25.65
C LEU A 14 -24.70 -24.15 -25.04
N PHE A 15 -24.67 -23.51 -23.89
CA PHE A 15 -25.81 -22.73 -23.41
C PHE A 15 -25.76 -21.41 -24.17
N MET A 16 -26.68 -21.21 -25.13
CA MET A 16 -26.96 -19.87 -25.64
C MET A 16 -27.50 -19.05 -24.48
N CYS A 17 -26.63 -18.27 -23.85
CA CYS A 17 -27.04 -17.23 -22.93
C CYS A 17 -27.58 -16.09 -23.78
N THR A 18 -28.91 -15.95 -23.83
CA THR A 18 -29.54 -14.71 -24.29
C THR A 18 -29.11 -13.62 -23.32
N ILE A 19 -28.16 -12.79 -23.74
CA ILE A 19 -27.82 -11.56 -23.03
C ILE A 19 -29.04 -10.66 -23.16
N ASN A 20 -29.90 -10.66 -22.14
CA ASN A 20 -30.79 -9.54 -21.89
C ASN A 20 -29.89 -8.35 -21.60
N GLN A 21 -29.54 -7.59 -22.65
CA GLN A 21 -29.01 -6.25 -22.48
C GLN A 21 -30.16 -5.40 -21.96
N THR A 22 -30.33 -5.39 -20.64
CA THR A 22 -31.03 -4.30 -19.99
C THR A 22 -30.24 -3.05 -20.36
N VAL A 23 -30.79 -2.23 -21.26
CA VAL A 23 -30.20 -0.94 -21.61
C VAL A 23 -30.17 -0.13 -20.33
N LYS A 24 -29.01 -0.06 -19.68
CA LYS A 24 -28.82 0.79 -18.51
C LYS A 24 -29.07 2.21 -18.99
N ALA A 25 -30.03 2.89 -18.37
CA ALA A 25 -30.33 4.28 -18.71
C ALA A 25 -29.06 5.12 -18.54
N GLN A 26 -28.87 6.09 -19.43
CA GLN A 26 -27.77 7.05 -19.32
C GLN A 26 -27.88 7.74 -17.95
N SER A 27 -26.79 7.71 -17.20
CA SER A 27 -26.73 8.30 -15.87
C SER A 27 -26.69 9.83 -15.93
N SER A 28 -27.06 10.45 -14.81
CA SER A 28 -27.14 11.90 -14.68
C SER A 28 -25.81 12.58 -14.35
N SER A 29 -24.82 11.82 -13.90
CA SER A 29 -23.55 12.36 -13.42
C SER A 29 -22.41 11.33 -13.49
N LEU A 30 -21.18 11.82 -13.35
CA LEU A 30 -20.00 10.98 -13.18
C LEU A 30 -20.07 10.12 -11.91
N GLU A 31 -20.63 10.66 -10.81
CA GLU A 31 -20.73 9.93 -9.54
C GLU A 31 -21.61 8.67 -9.66
N ASP A 32 -22.64 8.73 -10.51
CA ASP A 32 -23.50 7.58 -10.80
C ASP A 32 -22.78 6.48 -11.60
N ASP A 33 -21.81 6.86 -12.44
CA ASP A 33 -21.10 5.94 -13.34
C ASP A 33 -19.80 5.39 -12.73
N LEU A 34 -19.05 6.19 -11.97
CA LEU A 34 -17.79 5.80 -11.35
C LEU A 34 -17.98 5.37 -9.89
N VAL A 35 -18.22 4.07 -9.68
CA VAL A 35 -18.39 3.51 -8.33
C VAL A 35 -17.03 3.24 -7.69
N LEU A 36 -16.80 3.85 -6.52
CA LEU A 36 -15.60 3.67 -5.72
C LEU A 36 -15.81 2.59 -4.65
N ASP A 37 -14.89 1.63 -4.57
CA ASP A 37 -14.88 0.52 -3.62
C ASP A 37 -13.64 0.61 -2.72
N PHE A 38 -13.90 0.79 -1.43
CA PHE A 38 -12.89 0.91 -0.38
C PHE A 38 -12.85 -0.32 0.54
N SER A 39 -13.47 -1.44 0.17
CA SER A 39 -13.55 -2.65 1.00
C SER A 39 -12.19 -3.26 1.32
N GLU A 40 -11.21 -3.09 0.44
CA GLU A 40 -9.81 -3.53 0.63
C GLU A 40 -8.87 -2.39 1.04
N THR A 41 -9.41 -1.24 1.47
CA THR A 41 -8.63 -0.07 1.88
C THR A 41 -8.19 -0.18 3.33
N GLN A 42 -6.90 0.06 3.57
CA GLN A 42 -6.36 0.28 4.90
C GLN A 42 -6.64 1.73 5.33
N PHE A 43 -7.16 1.90 6.55
CA PHE A 43 -7.49 3.22 7.12
C PHE A 43 -6.70 3.57 8.38
N SER A 44 -5.93 2.64 8.94
CA SER A 44 -5.00 2.89 10.04
C SER A 44 -3.60 2.50 9.60
N PHE A 45 -2.61 3.35 9.83
CA PHE A 45 -1.23 3.17 9.36
C PHE A 45 -0.22 3.32 10.49
N ASN A 46 0.84 2.52 10.47
CA ASN A 46 1.96 2.56 11.42
C ASN A 46 3.23 3.12 10.76
N ASP A 47 3.68 4.30 11.16
CA ASP A 47 4.82 4.99 10.53
C ASP A 47 6.11 4.74 11.32
N PRO A 48 7.16 4.13 10.75
CA PRO A 48 7.40 3.83 9.33
C PRO A 48 7.31 2.33 8.98
N MET A 49 6.55 1.55 9.75
CA MET A 49 6.51 0.09 9.63
C MET A 49 5.65 -0.40 8.47
N ASP A 50 4.62 0.35 8.11
CA ASP A 50 3.80 0.02 6.95
C ASP A 50 4.49 0.41 5.65
N MET A 51 4.47 -0.51 4.68
CA MET A 51 5.13 -0.33 3.40
C MET A 51 4.53 0.86 2.64
N TRP A 52 5.29 1.96 2.61
CA TRP A 52 5.02 3.16 1.81
C TRP A 52 3.62 3.75 1.98
N PHE A 53 2.93 3.55 3.11
CA PHE A 53 1.77 4.38 3.43
C PHE A 53 0.71 4.43 2.31
N ILE A 54 0.47 3.29 1.67
CA ILE A 54 -0.31 3.24 0.43
C ILE A 54 -1.80 3.18 0.76
N PHE A 55 -2.48 4.30 0.56
CA PHE A 55 -3.93 4.36 0.55
C PHE A 55 -4.45 3.90 -0.81
N LYS A 56 -5.11 2.73 -0.86
CA LYS A 56 -5.58 2.12 -2.11
C LYS A 56 -7.09 1.90 -2.11
N PHE A 57 -7.72 2.02 -3.26
CA PHE A 57 -9.13 1.68 -3.48
C PHE A 57 -9.35 1.34 -4.95
N LYS A 58 -10.47 0.69 -5.25
CA LYS A 58 -10.83 0.30 -6.62
C LYS A 58 -11.90 1.25 -7.13
N ALA A 59 -11.83 1.65 -8.39
CA ALA A 59 -12.94 2.32 -9.07
C ALA A 59 -13.42 1.46 -10.22
N THR A 60 -14.73 1.44 -10.45
CA THR A 60 -15.36 0.72 -11.55
C THR A 60 -16.28 1.64 -12.31
N ASN A 61 -16.11 1.70 -13.64
CA ASN A 61 -17.10 2.32 -14.49
C ASN A 61 -18.29 1.37 -14.62
N THR A 62 -19.36 1.64 -13.90
CA THR A 62 -20.61 0.87 -13.99
C THR A 62 -21.57 1.44 -15.03
N GLY A 63 -21.23 2.59 -15.61
CA GLY A 63 -22.01 3.34 -16.58
C GLY A 63 -22.05 2.73 -17.97
N THR A 64 -22.50 3.55 -18.92
CA THR A 64 -22.55 3.20 -20.35
C THR A 64 -21.59 4.01 -21.21
N ASN A 65 -21.05 5.12 -20.69
CA ASN A 65 -20.06 5.94 -21.38
C ASN A 65 -18.64 5.44 -21.14
N ASN A 66 -17.75 5.67 -22.11
CA ASN A 66 -16.31 5.55 -21.86
C ASN A 66 -15.85 6.75 -21.03
N LEU A 67 -15.16 6.49 -19.92
CA LEU A 67 -14.64 7.52 -19.03
C LEU A 67 -13.16 7.74 -19.28
N ARG A 68 -12.68 8.96 -19.02
CA ARG A 68 -11.26 9.29 -18.95
C ARG A 68 -11.00 10.00 -17.62
N ILE A 69 -10.79 9.19 -16.58
CA ILE A 69 -10.80 9.64 -15.19
C ILE A 69 -9.48 10.26 -14.80
N GLN A 70 -9.53 11.49 -14.33
CA GLN A 70 -8.45 12.12 -13.57
C GLN A 70 -8.94 12.38 -12.15
N TYR A 71 -7.99 12.43 -11.21
CA TYR A 71 -8.29 12.71 -9.82
C TYR A 71 -7.24 13.61 -9.18
N PHE A 72 -7.70 14.41 -8.22
CA PHE A 72 -6.87 15.14 -7.28
C PHE A 72 -7.01 14.55 -5.89
N LYS A 73 -5.98 14.73 -5.05
CA LYS A 73 -5.91 14.16 -3.71
C LYS A 73 -5.18 15.07 -2.74
N TYR A 74 -5.73 15.20 -1.54
CA TYR A 74 -5.26 16.13 -0.51
C TYR A 74 -5.43 15.53 0.88
N CYS A 75 -4.48 15.74 1.80
CA CYS A 75 -4.65 15.39 3.22
C CYS A 75 -4.75 16.63 4.13
N THR A 76 -4.49 17.81 3.58
CA THR A 76 -4.65 19.12 4.21
C THR A 76 -5.20 20.12 3.18
N ALA A 77 -5.89 21.14 3.68
CA ALA A 77 -6.35 22.24 2.82
C ALA A 77 -5.12 23.00 2.31
N ASN A 78 -4.85 22.91 1.01
CA ASN A 78 -3.75 23.55 0.27
C ASN A 78 -2.43 22.75 0.20
N PRO A 79 -2.35 21.71 -0.65
CA PRO A 79 -1.08 21.06 -0.88
C PRO A 79 -0.16 21.98 -1.70
N GLY A 80 0.99 22.36 -1.16
CA GLY A 80 2.04 22.94 -2.01
C GLY A 80 2.51 21.97 -3.12
N ARG A 81 2.10 20.69 -3.09
CA ARG A 81 2.52 19.60 -4.00
C ARG A 81 1.43 18.56 -4.25
N VAL A 82 1.21 18.19 -5.51
CA VAL A 82 0.29 17.09 -5.87
C VAL A 82 0.87 15.77 -5.36
N PRO A 83 0.13 14.94 -4.59
CA PRO A 83 0.67 13.71 -4.05
C PRO A 83 1.02 12.69 -5.11
N VAL A 84 1.98 11.80 -4.82
CA VAL A 84 2.33 10.72 -5.73
C VAL A 84 1.23 9.67 -5.69
N GLY A 85 0.78 9.21 -6.86
CA GLY A 85 -0.19 8.13 -6.92
C GLY A 85 -0.29 7.51 -8.30
N SER A 86 -0.97 6.37 -8.35
CA SER A 86 -1.35 5.67 -9.57
C SER A 86 -2.86 5.67 -9.66
N PRO A 87 -3.44 5.94 -10.84
CA PRO A 87 -2.76 6.38 -12.05
C PRO A 87 -2.17 7.79 -11.93
N GLN A 88 -1.12 8.13 -12.69
CA GLN A 88 -0.55 9.49 -12.69
C GLN A 88 -1.22 10.43 -13.70
N ALA A 89 -1.85 9.87 -14.74
CA ALA A 89 -2.52 10.61 -15.80
C ALA A 89 -3.99 10.20 -15.88
N ALA A 90 -4.77 10.97 -16.65
CA ALA A 90 -6.15 10.62 -16.92
C ALA A 90 -6.23 9.23 -17.56
N THR A 91 -7.00 8.34 -16.95
CA THR A 91 -7.02 6.92 -17.30
C THR A 91 -8.32 6.53 -17.97
N PRO A 92 -8.27 5.88 -19.15
CA PRO A 92 -9.48 5.37 -19.78
C PRO A 92 -10.09 4.22 -18.97
N LEU A 93 -11.41 4.23 -18.83
CA LEU A 93 -12.22 3.16 -18.25
C LEU A 93 -13.46 2.95 -19.12
N ALA A 94 -13.49 1.84 -19.86
CA ALA A 94 -14.68 1.44 -20.61
C ALA A 94 -15.79 0.93 -19.66
N PRO A 95 -17.06 0.88 -20.12
CA PRO A 95 -18.15 0.28 -19.34
C PRO A 95 -17.82 -1.12 -18.82
N GLY A 96 -17.97 -1.30 -17.50
CA GLY A 96 -17.67 -2.53 -16.78
C GLY A 96 -16.20 -2.71 -16.38
N GLU A 97 -15.28 -1.85 -16.84
CA GLU A 97 -13.88 -1.92 -16.44
C GLU A 97 -13.65 -1.36 -15.04
N SER A 98 -12.64 -1.90 -14.38
CA SER A 98 -12.18 -1.44 -13.09
C SER A 98 -10.69 -1.14 -13.10
N MET A 99 -10.27 -0.26 -12.19
CA MET A 99 -8.86 -0.02 -11.94
C MET A 99 -8.57 0.25 -10.47
N TRP A 100 -7.31 0.03 -10.07
CA TRP A 100 -6.82 0.36 -8.74
C TRP A 100 -6.23 1.76 -8.73
N PHE A 101 -6.70 2.55 -7.77
CA PHE A 101 -6.07 3.80 -7.36
C PHE A 101 -5.17 3.51 -6.16
N LYS A 102 -3.95 4.02 -6.20
CA LYS A 102 -2.96 3.89 -5.12
C LYS A 102 -2.36 5.25 -4.84
N ILE A 103 -2.43 5.70 -3.61
CA ILE A 103 -1.99 7.03 -3.19
C ILE A 103 -0.91 6.82 -2.14
N LEU A 104 0.27 7.36 -2.41
CA LEU A 104 1.34 7.45 -1.42
C LEU A 104 1.00 8.63 -0.52
N LEU A 105 0.75 8.36 0.76
CA LEU A 105 0.56 9.39 1.77
C LEU A 105 1.90 9.72 2.40
N THR A 106 2.30 11.00 2.38
CA THR A 106 3.58 11.44 2.95
C THR A 106 3.39 12.31 4.20
N GLU A 107 4.45 12.40 5.02
CA GLU A 107 4.51 13.28 6.20
C GLU A 107 4.17 14.74 5.87
N GLN A 108 4.66 15.22 4.72
CA GLN A 108 4.44 16.59 4.27
C GLN A 108 2.96 16.84 3.95
N GLU A 109 2.29 15.87 3.32
CA GLU A 109 0.89 16.01 2.91
C GLU A 109 -0.07 15.86 4.08
N CYS A 110 0.23 14.90 4.95
CA CYS A 110 -0.49 14.64 6.19
C CYS A 110 -0.05 15.56 7.34
N ALA A 111 0.88 16.49 7.12
CA ALA A 111 1.34 17.50 8.07
C ALA A 111 1.60 16.93 9.48
N TYR A 112 2.58 16.03 9.60
CA TYR A 112 3.05 15.50 10.89
C TYR A 112 4.57 15.42 10.95
N GLU A 113 5.10 15.28 12.18
CA GLU A 113 6.53 15.20 12.45
C GLU A 113 6.96 13.72 12.57
N PRO A 114 7.81 13.19 11.67
CA PRO A 114 8.13 11.76 11.56
C PRO A 114 8.86 11.14 12.75
N ASN A 115 9.45 11.92 13.67
CA ASN A 115 10.17 11.38 14.82
C ASN A 115 9.49 11.66 16.16
N THR A 116 8.31 12.26 16.13
CA THR A 116 7.51 12.50 17.33
C THR A 116 6.50 11.39 17.46
N ILE A 117 6.54 10.66 18.58
CA ILE A 117 5.55 9.63 18.87
C ILE A 117 4.19 10.31 19.07
N GLN A 118 3.24 10.00 18.19
CA GLN A 118 1.91 10.60 18.21
C GLN A 118 0.92 9.75 17.42
N THR A 119 -0.36 9.88 17.76
CA THR A 119 -1.47 9.40 16.93
C THR A 119 -2.15 10.60 16.31
N ILE A 120 -2.31 10.62 14.99
CA ILE A 120 -2.99 11.69 14.26
C ILE A 120 -4.16 11.12 13.45
N ASN A 121 -5.23 11.90 13.36
CA ASN A 121 -6.32 11.67 12.41
C ASN A 121 -6.21 12.66 11.26
N ARG A 122 -6.39 12.18 10.03
CA ARG A 122 -6.39 13.01 8.83
C ARG A 122 -7.54 12.64 7.91
N THR A 123 -8.08 13.64 7.22
CA THR A 123 -9.06 13.44 6.18
C THR A 123 -8.36 13.46 4.83
N VAL A 124 -8.45 12.36 4.10
CA VAL A 124 -8.07 12.26 2.69
C VAL A 124 -9.24 12.77 1.85
N TYR A 125 -9.01 13.85 1.13
CA TYR A 125 -9.93 14.42 0.15
C TYR A 125 -9.55 13.91 -1.23
N LEU A 126 -10.53 13.43 -1.98
CA LEU A 126 -10.38 12.97 -3.35
C LEU A 126 -11.40 13.69 -4.21
N GLU A 127 -10.97 14.32 -5.29
CA GLU A 127 -11.85 14.90 -6.31
C GLU A 127 -11.62 14.14 -7.62
N PHE A 128 -12.69 13.70 -8.26
CA PHE A 128 -12.65 13.01 -9.54
C PHE A 128 -13.36 13.84 -10.60
N PHE A 129 -12.85 13.81 -11.81
CA PHE A 129 -13.50 14.40 -12.98
C PHE A 129 -13.21 13.57 -14.22
N ASP A 130 -14.13 13.65 -15.17
CA ASP A 130 -14.01 12.98 -16.46
C ASP A 130 -13.54 13.95 -17.54
N GLU A 131 -12.34 13.74 -18.07
CA GLU A 131 -11.79 14.58 -19.14
C GLU A 131 -12.54 14.43 -20.47
N ASN A 132 -13.39 13.41 -20.63
CA ASN A 132 -14.24 13.30 -21.82
C ASN A 132 -15.44 14.27 -21.79
N THR A 133 -15.71 14.92 -20.64
CA THR A 133 -16.84 15.84 -20.47
C THR A 133 -18.17 15.19 -20.88
N ASN A 134 -18.38 13.94 -20.47
CA ASN A 134 -19.63 13.21 -20.75
C ASN A 134 -20.85 13.89 -20.07
N TRP A 135 -20.61 14.73 -19.07
CA TRP A 135 -21.60 15.59 -18.43
C TRP A 135 -21.11 17.04 -18.40
N GLU A 136 -22.03 17.98 -18.25
CA GLU A 136 -21.72 19.38 -17.95
C GLU A 136 -21.38 19.54 -16.47
N ASP A 137 -20.61 20.58 -16.13
CA ASP A 137 -20.42 20.97 -14.73
C ASP A 137 -21.79 21.37 -14.12
N PRO A 138 -22.08 20.99 -12.86
CA PRO A 138 -21.18 20.36 -11.89
C PRO A 138 -21.15 18.82 -11.93
N ASN A 139 -21.92 18.19 -12.81
CA ASN A 139 -22.14 16.73 -12.80
C ASN A 139 -20.97 15.92 -13.38
N ASN A 140 -20.01 16.58 -14.03
CA ASN A 140 -18.80 15.96 -14.58
C ASN A 140 -17.70 15.71 -13.55
N ARG A 141 -17.95 16.07 -12.29
CA ARG A 141 -17.01 15.94 -11.18
C ARG A 141 -17.74 15.57 -9.90
N PHE A 142 -17.04 14.91 -8.99
CA PHE A 142 -17.52 14.67 -7.64
C PHE A 142 -16.35 14.55 -6.66
N SER A 143 -16.64 14.66 -5.37
CA SER A 143 -15.62 14.57 -4.31
C SER A 143 -16.03 13.57 -3.25
N VAL A 144 -15.06 12.83 -2.71
CA VAL A 144 -15.25 11.96 -1.56
C VAL A 144 -14.17 12.24 -0.52
N THR A 145 -14.51 12.02 0.75
CA THR A 145 -13.57 12.11 1.85
C THR A 145 -13.46 10.79 2.59
N LYS A 146 -12.28 10.51 3.11
CA LYS A 146 -12.00 9.33 3.94
C LYS A 146 -11.10 9.71 5.10
N ASP A 147 -11.53 9.39 6.30
CA ASP A 147 -10.71 9.60 7.49
C ASP A 147 -9.75 8.42 7.67
N ILE A 148 -8.51 8.74 7.98
CA ILE A 148 -7.45 7.80 8.30
C ILE A 148 -6.85 8.14 9.66
N GLN A 149 -6.35 7.11 10.33
CA GLN A 149 -5.52 7.22 11.51
C GLN A 149 -4.07 6.88 11.14
N ILE A 150 -3.13 7.62 11.70
CA ILE A 150 -1.70 7.34 11.56
C ILE A 150 -1.08 7.34 12.96
N ASP A 151 -0.55 6.20 13.36
CA ASP A 151 0.28 6.05 14.54
C ASP A 151 1.74 6.24 14.11
N VAL A 152 2.35 7.34 14.57
CA VAL A 152 3.71 7.74 14.24
C VAL A 152 4.64 7.26 15.35
N PHE A 153 5.69 6.54 14.95
CA PHE A 153 6.75 6.09 15.84
C PHE A 153 8.05 6.82 15.52
N ASN A 154 8.98 6.83 16.48
CA ASN A 154 10.28 7.45 16.25
C ASN A 154 11.06 6.62 15.23
N ARG A 155 11.32 7.14 14.03
CA ARG A 155 12.01 6.39 12.96
C ARG A 155 13.49 6.11 13.24
N ILE A 156 14.08 6.82 14.20
CA ILE A 156 15.49 6.67 14.59
C ILE A 156 15.65 5.53 15.58
N THR A 157 14.72 5.40 16.54
CA THR A 157 14.81 4.37 17.60
C THR A 157 13.89 3.19 17.34
N LEU A 158 12.77 3.35 16.63
CA LEU A 158 11.78 2.30 16.38
C LEU A 158 11.36 1.52 17.63
N GLU A 159 11.48 2.11 18.82
CA GLU A 159 11.22 1.41 20.08
C GLU A 159 9.77 0.93 20.14
N GLY A 160 9.57 -0.32 20.57
CA GLY A 160 8.23 -0.88 20.71
C GLY A 160 8.21 -2.22 21.43
N PRO A 161 7.07 -2.92 21.44
CA PRO A 161 6.86 -4.06 22.33
C PRO A 161 7.44 -5.38 21.82
N VAL A 162 7.87 -5.47 20.56
CA VAL A 162 8.32 -6.72 19.93
C VAL A 162 9.81 -6.92 20.19
N ASN A 163 10.19 -7.93 20.97
CA ASN A 163 11.60 -8.26 21.19
C ASN A 163 12.13 -9.20 20.11
N ILE A 164 13.10 -8.73 19.34
CA ILE A 164 13.89 -9.53 18.40
C ILE A 164 15.23 -9.83 19.06
N GLN A 165 15.52 -11.11 19.23
CA GLN A 165 16.75 -11.58 19.87
C GLN A 165 17.36 -12.76 19.13
N GLY A 166 18.68 -12.92 19.22
CA GLY A 166 19.40 -13.98 18.56
C GLY A 166 20.88 -14.03 18.91
N VAL A 167 21.61 -14.90 18.19
CA VAL A 167 23.06 -15.06 18.32
C VAL A 167 23.69 -15.05 16.93
N THR A 168 24.77 -14.29 16.74
CA THR A 168 25.57 -14.28 15.52
C THR A 168 26.62 -15.38 15.57
N LEU A 169 26.57 -16.31 14.61
CA LEU A 169 27.43 -17.48 14.55
C LEU A 169 28.20 -17.53 13.23
N ASP A 170 29.40 -18.10 13.23
CA ASP A 170 30.12 -18.48 12.02
C ASP A 170 29.60 -19.81 11.42
N GLU A 171 30.20 -20.23 10.32
CA GLU A 171 29.86 -21.49 9.62
C GLU A 171 30.09 -22.77 10.44
N TYR A 172 30.85 -22.69 11.53
CA TYR A 172 31.12 -23.79 12.47
C TYR A 172 30.22 -23.73 13.71
N GLY A 173 29.34 -22.73 13.82
CA GLY A 173 28.48 -22.51 14.98
C GLY A 173 29.19 -21.80 16.14
N THR A 174 30.34 -21.16 15.89
CA THR A 174 31.07 -20.38 16.91
C THR A 174 30.49 -18.97 16.98
N PRO A 175 30.20 -18.42 18.18
CA PRO A 175 29.73 -17.05 18.30
C PRO A 175 30.74 -16.02 17.78
N ILE A 176 30.25 -15.09 16.96
CA ILE A 176 31.01 -13.95 16.46
C ILE A 176 30.67 -12.74 17.33
N PRO A 177 31.64 -12.13 18.05
CA PRO A 177 31.38 -10.99 18.91
C PRO A 177 31.29 -9.68 18.13
N ASN A 178 30.58 -8.70 18.70
CA ASN A 178 30.57 -7.31 18.22
C ASN A 178 30.23 -7.18 16.72
N VAL A 179 29.21 -7.92 16.27
CA VAL A 179 28.66 -7.85 14.91
C VAL A 179 27.72 -6.64 14.83
N GLU A 180 27.82 -5.87 13.76
CA GLU A 180 26.91 -4.74 13.50
C GLU A 180 25.63 -5.28 12.87
N LEU A 181 24.48 -4.92 13.43
CA LEU A 181 23.18 -5.36 12.91
C LEU A 181 22.28 -4.17 12.64
N ASP A 182 21.50 -4.22 11.56
CA ASP A 182 20.37 -3.33 11.32
C ASP A 182 19.07 -4.13 11.47
N ILE A 183 18.18 -3.67 12.35
CA ILE A 183 16.86 -4.28 12.61
C ILE A 183 15.76 -3.28 12.27
N GLY A 184 14.76 -3.68 11.51
CA GLY A 184 13.56 -2.85 11.32
C GLY A 184 12.64 -3.36 10.22
N GLY A 185 11.76 -2.49 9.73
CA GLY A 185 10.76 -2.80 8.70
C GLY A 185 11.02 -2.06 7.38
N TYR A 186 9.97 -1.89 6.58
CA TYR A 186 10.06 -1.29 5.24
C TYR A 186 10.51 0.18 5.23
N GLY A 187 10.12 0.98 6.21
CA GLY A 187 10.40 2.42 6.23
C GLY A 187 11.44 2.89 7.25
N GLY A 188 12.04 1.98 8.03
CA GLY A 188 13.05 2.35 9.02
C GLY A 188 13.83 1.15 9.54
N LYS A 189 15.09 1.39 9.93
CA LYS A 189 15.97 0.42 10.58
C LYS A 189 16.78 1.08 11.69
N VAL A 190 17.09 0.32 12.72
CA VAL A 190 17.90 0.72 13.87
C VAL A 190 19.22 -0.06 13.84
N PRO A 191 20.37 0.64 13.94
CA PRO A 191 21.65 -0.01 14.13
C PRO A 191 21.79 -0.48 15.59
N ILE A 192 22.13 -1.74 15.77
CA ILE A 192 22.51 -2.34 17.04
C ILE A 192 23.83 -3.11 16.90
N ARG A 193 24.35 -3.62 18.01
CA ARG A 193 25.55 -4.46 18.02
C ARG A 193 25.35 -5.66 18.93
N SER A 194 25.83 -6.82 18.50
CA SER A 194 25.86 -8.01 19.36
C SER A 194 26.92 -7.86 20.46
N ASP A 195 26.74 -8.55 21.58
CA ASP A 195 27.70 -8.55 22.67
C ASP A 195 28.95 -9.41 22.36
N ASP A 196 29.82 -9.57 23.37
CA ASP A 196 31.05 -10.38 23.28
C ASP A 196 30.80 -11.89 23.14
N ASN A 197 29.56 -12.34 23.33
CA ASN A 197 29.13 -13.72 23.10
C ASN A 197 28.28 -13.82 21.81
N GLY A 198 28.27 -12.79 20.96
CA GLY A 198 27.47 -12.73 19.74
C GLY A 198 25.96 -12.60 19.98
N GLN A 199 25.51 -12.39 21.22
CA GLN A 199 24.09 -12.28 21.54
C GLN A 199 23.58 -10.87 21.25
N PHE A 200 22.36 -10.76 20.75
CA PHE A 200 21.68 -9.48 20.60
C PHE A 200 20.22 -9.60 21.04
N SER A 201 19.66 -8.50 21.52
CA SER A 201 18.23 -8.36 21.82
C SER A 201 17.86 -6.89 21.65
N TYR A 202 16.77 -6.64 20.92
CA TYR A 202 16.26 -5.31 20.71
C TYR A 202 14.73 -5.31 20.65
N SER A 203 14.12 -4.36 21.35
CA SER A 203 12.67 -4.18 21.36
C SER A 203 12.27 -3.14 20.33
N VAL A 204 11.60 -3.60 19.28
CA VAL A 204 11.18 -2.81 18.12
C VAL A 204 9.65 -2.72 18.04
N ILE A 205 9.15 -1.71 17.35
CA ILE A 205 7.74 -1.56 17.03
C ILE A 205 7.24 -2.69 16.13
N GLU A 206 5.95 -3.01 16.24
CA GLU A 206 5.29 -4.04 15.45
C GLU A 206 5.35 -3.71 13.95
N SER A 207 5.72 -4.71 13.14
CA SER A 207 5.77 -4.62 11.69
C SER A 207 5.21 -5.90 11.07
N PRO A 208 4.54 -5.84 9.91
CA PRO A 208 4.13 -7.05 9.20
C PRO A 208 5.33 -7.89 8.73
N THR A 209 6.52 -7.31 8.64
CA THR A 209 7.74 -7.98 8.18
C THR A 209 8.96 -7.27 8.74
N TYR A 210 9.89 -8.03 9.31
CA TYR A 210 11.17 -7.49 9.77
C TYR A 210 12.31 -7.88 8.85
N PHE A 211 13.30 -7.01 8.78
CA PHE A 211 14.55 -7.23 8.09
C PHE A 211 15.70 -7.13 9.10
N LEU A 212 16.53 -8.17 9.12
CA LEU A 212 17.77 -8.23 9.87
C LEU A 212 18.93 -8.29 8.90
N ILE A 213 19.84 -7.32 8.98
CA ILE A 213 21.11 -7.32 8.23
C ILE A 213 22.23 -7.40 9.24
N ALA A 214 23.18 -8.31 9.06
CA ALA A 214 24.35 -8.44 9.92
C ALA A 214 25.65 -8.27 9.11
N GLN A 215 26.58 -7.47 9.62
CA GLN A 215 27.85 -7.17 8.98
C GLN A 215 29.01 -7.21 9.97
N LYS A 216 30.13 -7.80 9.54
CA LYS A 216 31.39 -7.84 10.28
C LYS A 216 32.55 -7.94 9.31
N GLU A 217 33.58 -7.12 9.53
CA GLU A 217 34.82 -7.22 8.75
C GLU A 217 35.40 -8.64 8.83
N GLY A 218 35.81 -9.19 7.67
CA GLY A 218 36.30 -10.56 7.56
C GLY A 218 35.22 -11.63 7.35
N TYR A 219 33.93 -11.25 7.36
CA TYR A 219 32.80 -12.15 7.12
C TYR A 219 31.96 -11.65 5.94
N ASN A 220 31.25 -12.57 5.29
CA ASN A 220 30.18 -12.20 4.36
C ASN A 220 29.00 -11.64 5.15
N GLY A 221 28.37 -10.58 4.64
CA GLY A 221 27.14 -10.06 5.23
C GLY A 221 26.01 -11.10 5.18
N ALA A 222 25.17 -11.12 6.22
CA ALA A 222 23.99 -11.96 6.30
C ALA A 222 22.72 -11.11 6.27
N TYR A 223 21.65 -11.65 5.70
CA TYR A 223 20.34 -11.00 5.62
C TYR A 223 19.23 -12.02 5.90
N MET A 224 18.22 -11.57 6.64
CA MET A 224 17.04 -12.36 6.97
C MET A 224 15.79 -11.50 6.93
N GLU A 225 14.73 -12.07 6.38
CA GLU A 225 13.35 -11.60 6.52
C GLU A 225 12.67 -12.45 7.60
N ILE A 226 12.08 -11.81 8.61
CA ILE A 226 11.46 -12.44 9.79
C ILE A 226 9.98 -12.07 9.85
#